data_AF-A0A0D9ANJ3-F1
#
_entry.id   AF-A0A0D9ANJ3-F1
#
_cell.length_a   1.000
_cell.length_b   1.000
_cell.length_c   1.000
_cell.angle_alpha   90.00
_cell.angle_beta   90.00
_cell.angle_gamma   90.00
#
_symmetry.space_group_name_H-M   'P 1'
#
loop_
_entity.id
_entity.type
_entity.pdbx_description
1 polymer ?
#
loop_
_entity_poly.entity_id
_entity_poly.type
_entity_poly.pdbx_seq_one_letter_code
_entity_poly.pdbx_strand_id
1 'polypeptide(L)'
;MSKLFVIENTLQAALQPMYLQVLDESHMHSRGQETHYKAVIVSEQFAGLNAVKRHQKAYAAMGELMQQIHALALHTYTPEEWAKQGAAPDSPVCAGGHK
;
A
#
# COMPACT_ATOMS: atom_id res chain seq x y z
N MET A 1 16.69 -10.77 -2.57
CA MET A 1 15.55 -10.01 -3.14
C MET A 1 14.89 -9.23 -2.02
N SER A 2 14.58 -7.96 -2.21
CA SER A 2 13.94 -7.12 -1.18
C SER A 2 12.45 -7.47 -1.04
N LYS A 3 11.90 -7.42 0.18
CA LYS A 3 10.46 -7.63 0.45
C LYS A 3 9.58 -6.69 -0.38
N LEU A 4 10.00 -5.43 -0.53
CA LEU A 4 9.34 -4.42 -1.36
C LEU A 4 9.05 -4.92 -2.78
N PHE A 5 10.08 -5.42 -3.48
CA PHE A 5 9.94 -5.90 -4.85
C PHE A 5 8.93 -7.05 -4.97
N VAL A 6 8.88 -7.94 -3.98
CA VAL A 6 7.94 -9.06 -3.97
C VAL A 6 6.50 -8.56 -3.79
N ILE A 7 6.28 -7.59 -2.89
CA ILE A 7 4.97 -6.97 -2.68
C ILE A 7 4.52 -6.25 -3.96
N GLU A 8 5.41 -5.45 -4.55
CA GLU A 8 5.13 -4.73 -5.79
C GLU A 8 4.74 -5.69 -6.90
N ASN A 9 5.57 -6.71 -7.17
CA ASN A 9 5.31 -7.64 -8.26
C ASN A 9 4.02 -8.44 -8.06
N THR A 10 3.72 -8.89 -6.84
CA THR A 10 2.49 -9.63 -6.53
C THR A 10 1.26 -8.75 -6.73
N LEU A 11 1.27 -7.52 -6.19
CA LEU A 11 0.15 -6.59 -6.36
C LEU A 11 -0.02 -6.16 -7.81
N GLN A 12 1.07 -5.94 -8.53
CA GLN A 12 1.07 -5.63 -9.96
C GLN A 12 0.40 -6.74 -10.77
N ALA A 13 0.80 -7.99 -10.54
CA ALA A 13 0.28 -9.14 -11.27
C ALA A 13 -1.21 -9.40 -10.98
N ALA A 14 -1.64 -9.26 -9.72
CA ALA A 14 -3.00 -9.57 -9.30
C ALA A 14 -4.01 -8.45 -9.60
N LEU A 15 -3.61 -7.19 -9.42
CA LEU A 15 -4.53 -6.04 -9.48
C LEU A 15 -4.36 -5.19 -10.74
N GLN A 16 -3.31 -5.45 -11.53
CA GLN A 16 -2.96 -4.69 -12.75
C GLN A 16 -3.22 -3.18 -12.58
N PRO A 17 -2.69 -2.57 -11.51
CA PRO A 17 -2.96 -1.18 -11.22
C PRO A 17 -2.32 -0.28 -12.27
N MET A 18 -2.98 0.86 -12.53
CA MET A 18 -2.43 1.90 -13.40
C MET A 18 -1.30 2.66 -12.68
N TYR A 19 -1.34 2.70 -11.35
CA TYR A 19 -0.28 3.24 -10.51
C TYR A 19 -0.11 2.38 -9.25
N LEU A 20 1.13 2.00 -8.97
CA LEU A 20 1.51 1.24 -7.79
C LEU A 20 2.75 1.87 -7.18
N GLN A 21 2.70 2.11 -5.88
CA GLN A 21 3.85 2.59 -5.11
C GLN A 21 3.87 1.86 -3.77
N VAL A 22 4.99 1.22 -3.45
CA VAL A 22 5.19 0.57 -2.14
C VAL A 22 6.36 1.23 -1.44
N LEU A 23 6.11 1.68 -0.21
CA LEU A 23 7.04 2.41 0.64
C LEU A 23 7.28 1.59 1.91
N ASP A 24 8.54 1.48 2.33
CA ASP A 24 8.88 0.99 3.66
C ASP A 24 8.79 2.16 4.66
N GLU A 25 7.84 2.08 5.60
CA GLU A 25 7.68 3.05 6.68
C GLU A 25 8.16 2.47 8.02
N SER A 26 8.91 1.36 7.97
CA SER A 26 9.41 0.67 9.16
C SER A 26 10.36 1.53 9.98
N HIS A 27 11.04 2.49 9.35
CA HIS A 27 11.91 3.46 10.01
C HIS A 27 11.17 4.49 10.88
N MET A 28 9.85 4.64 10.73
CA MET A 28 9.05 5.68 11.40
C MET A 28 8.42 5.19 12.71
N HIS A 29 8.48 3.89 12.99
CA HIS A 29 7.90 3.30 14.19
C HIS A 29 8.99 2.68 15.07
N SER A 30 9.04 3.10 16.33
CA SER A 30 10.03 2.70 17.34
C SER A 30 10.00 1.20 17.73
N ARG A 31 9.27 0.36 16.98
CA ARG A 31 9.11 -1.09 17.16
C ARG A 31 9.73 -1.87 15.99
N GLY A 32 11.04 -1.73 15.81
CA GLY A 32 11.85 -2.63 14.97
C GLY A 32 11.81 -2.38 13.45
N GLN A 33 12.87 -2.83 12.78
CA GLN A 33 13.06 -2.75 11.32
C GLN A 33 12.10 -3.71 10.59
N GLU A 34 11.65 -3.32 9.38
CA GLU A 34 10.81 -4.13 8.46
C GLU A 34 9.42 -4.56 8.98
N THR A 35 8.75 -3.73 9.79
CA THR A 35 7.43 -4.06 10.34
C THR A 35 6.26 -3.42 9.61
N HIS A 36 6.43 -2.23 9.01
CA HIS A 36 5.34 -1.44 8.44
C HIS A 36 5.63 -1.05 7.00
N TYR A 37 4.74 -1.46 6.11
CA TYR A 37 4.77 -1.08 4.70
C TYR A 37 3.53 -0.26 4.37
N LYS A 38 3.67 0.67 3.43
CA LYS A 38 2.55 1.41 2.83
C LYS A 38 2.49 1.09 1.34
N ALA A 39 1.33 0.69 0.85
CA ALA A 39 1.11 0.45 -0.58
C ALA A 39 -0.02 1.34 -1.08
N VAL A 40 0.28 2.18 -2.07
CA VAL A 40 -0.67 3.01 -2.80
C VAL A 40 -0.99 2.32 -4.12
N ILE A 41 -2.26 2.00 -4.33
CA ILE A 41 -2.72 1.19 -5.46
C ILE A 41 -3.87 1.93 -6.14
N VAL A 42 -3.69 2.24 -7.42
CA VAL A 42 -4.71 2.86 -8.26
C VAL A 42 -5.14 1.88 -9.33
N SER A 43 -6.39 1.38 -9.28
CA SER A 43 -6.88 0.38 -10.23
C SER A 43 -8.38 0.52 -10.49
N GLU A 44 -8.79 0.37 -11.76
CA GLU A 44 -10.20 0.25 -12.18
C GLU A 44 -10.90 -0.92 -11.47
N GLN A 45 -10.15 -1.93 -11.04
CA GLN A 45 -10.68 -3.08 -10.30
C GLN A 45 -11.32 -2.72 -8.95
N PHE A 46 -11.10 -1.49 -8.46
CA PHE A 46 -11.70 -0.96 -7.25
C PHE A 46 -12.98 -0.15 -7.50
N ALA A 47 -13.32 0.13 -8.76
CA ALA A 47 -14.55 0.83 -9.13
C ALA A 47 -15.78 0.04 -8.65
N GLY A 48 -16.72 0.73 -8.00
CA GLY A 48 -17.90 0.11 -7.40
C GLY A 48 -17.66 -0.75 -6.15
N LEU A 49 -16.41 -0.89 -5.69
CA LEU A 49 -16.08 -1.58 -4.44
C LEU A 49 -15.94 -0.59 -3.29
N ASN A 50 -16.43 -0.97 -2.11
CA ASN A 50 -16.18 -0.24 -0.87
C ASN A 50 -14.75 -0.50 -0.36
N ALA A 51 -14.27 0.36 0.54
CA ALA A 51 -12.90 0.29 1.08
C ALA A 51 -12.54 -1.10 1.64
N VAL A 52 -13.48 -1.74 2.36
CA VAL A 52 -13.26 -3.08 2.93
C VAL A 52 -13.03 -4.13 1.85
N LYS A 53 -13.85 -4.15 0.79
CA LYS A 53 -13.70 -5.09 -0.34
C LYS A 53 -12.42 -4.82 -1.13
N ARG A 54 -12.04 -3.54 -1.31
CA ARG A 54 -10.77 -3.17 -1.95
C ARG A 54 -9.59 -3.76 -1.14
N HIS A 55 -9.60 -3.61 0.18
CA HIS A 55 -8.57 -4.15 1.06
C HIS A 55 -8.56 -5.68 1.06
N GLN A 56 -9.72 -6.32 1.15
CA GLN A 56 -9.83 -7.78 1.05
C GLN A 56 -9.23 -8.31 -0.25
N LYS A 57 -9.44 -7.62 -1.37
CA LYS A 57 -8.89 -8.01 -2.67
C LYS A 57 -7.36 -7.90 -2.71
N ALA A 58 -6.80 -6.83 -2.16
CA ALA A 58 -5.35 -6.66 -2.05
C ALA A 58 -4.72 -7.67 -1.08
N TYR A 59 -5.35 -7.94 0.06
CA TYR A 59 -4.90 -8.98 0.99
C TYR A 59 -4.98 -10.38 0.39
N ALA A 60 -6.05 -10.69 -0.35
CA ALA A 60 -6.18 -11.95 -1.06
C ALA A 60 -5.08 -12.15 -2.11
N ALA A 61 -4.68 -11.08 -2.82
CA ALA A 61 -3.56 -11.12 -3.75
C ALA A 61 -2.24 -11.44 -3.06
N MET A 62 -2.03 -10.91 -1.84
CA MET A 62 -0.80 -11.14 -1.09
C MET A 62 -0.72 -12.53 -0.45
N GLY A 63 -1.85 -13.11 -0.04
CA GLY A 63 -1.91 -14.47 0.49
C GLY A 63 -0.89 -14.71 1.61
N GLU A 64 0.06 -15.62 1.37
CA GLU A 64 1.10 -16.00 2.34
C GLU A 64 2.12 -14.89 2.64
N LEU A 65 2.26 -13.88 1.77
CA LEU A 65 3.16 -12.73 2.04
C LEU A 65 2.70 -11.92 3.25
N MET A 66 1.39 -11.92 3.53
CA MET A 66 0.86 -11.28 4.74
C MET A 66 1.34 -11.94 6.04
N GLN A 67 1.76 -13.21 6.01
CA GLN A 67 2.35 -13.86 7.19
C GLN A 67 3.78 -13.38 7.47
N GLN A 68 4.44 -12.79 6.46
CA GLN A 68 5.82 -12.31 6.56
C GLN A 68 5.89 -10.80 6.88
N ILE A 69 4.75 -10.09 6.84
CA ILE A 69 4.64 -8.65 7.04
C ILE A 69 3.79 -8.39 8.28
N HIS A 70 4.28 -7.54 9.18
CA HIS A 70 3.59 -7.24 10.44
C HIS A 70 2.36 -6.36 10.21
N ALA A 71 2.51 -5.31 9.39
CA ALA A 71 1.42 -4.42 9.02
C ALA A 71 1.63 -3.83 7.61
N LEU A 72 0.54 -3.76 6.84
CA LEU A 72 0.51 -3.13 5.53
C LEU A 72 -0.63 -2.09 5.47
N ALA A 73 -0.26 -0.83 5.31
CA ALA A 73 -1.20 0.27 5.07
C ALA A 73 -1.56 0.34 3.58
N LEU A 74 -2.75 -0.13 3.24
CA LEU A 74 -3.28 -0.10 1.88
C LEU A 74 -4.04 1.21 1.63
N HIS A 75 -3.62 1.95 0.62
CA HIS A 75 -4.34 3.10 0.09
C HIS A 75 -4.85 2.73 -1.30
N THR A 76 -6.15 2.47 -1.41
CA THR A 76 -6.76 1.96 -2.64
C THR A 76 -7.66 3.00 -3.28
N TYR A 77 -7.30 3.44 -4.48
CA TYR A 77 -8.01 4.48 -5.23
C TYR A 77 -8.47 3.95 -6.59
N THR A 78 -9.58 4.46 -7.09
CA THR A 78 -9.91 4.32 -8.51
C THR A 78 -9.14 5.35 -9.33
N PRO A 79 -8.91 5.12 -10.64
CA PRO A 79 -8.30 6.12 -11.51
C PRO A 79 -9.08 7.44 -11.53
N GLU A 80 -10.41 7.39 -11.41
CA GLU A 80 -11.25 8.59 -11.27
C GLU A 80 -11.00 9.35 -9.95
N GLU A 81 -10.89 8.64 -8.82
CA GLU A 81 -10.56 9.23 -7.52
C GLU A 81 -9.15 9.85 -7.54
N TRP A 82 -8.20 9.14 -8.17
CA TRP A 82 -6.81 9.58 -8.32
C TRP A 82 -6.68 10.80 -9.22
N ALA A 83 -7.38 10.82 -10.36
CA ALA A 83 -7.41 11.95 -11.27
C ALA A 83 -7.99 13.21 -10.59
N LYS A 84 -8.94 13.04 -9.65
CA LYS A 84 -9.48 14.15 -8.85
C LYS A 84 -8.54 14.61 -7.73
N GLN A 85 -7.75 13.70 -7.14
CA GLN A 85 -6.75 14.05 -6.14
C GLN A 85 -5.47 14.67 -6.74
N GLY A 86 -5.17 14.42 -8.01
CA GLY A 86 -4.06 15.04 -8.75
C GLY A 86 -2.67 14.47 -8.44
N ALA A 87 -2.45 13.88 -7.26
CA ALA A 87 -1.25 13.14 -6.87
C ALA A 87 -1.49 12.29 -5.61
N ALA A 88 -0.62 11.31 -5.35
CA ALA A 88 -0.57 10.61 -4.06
C ALA A 88 -0.44 11.64 -2.94
N PRO A 89 -1.27 11.59 -1.87
CA PRO A 89 -0.94 12.38 -0.69
C PRO A 89 0.43 11.90 -0.18
N ASP A 90 1.39 12.81 -0.19
CA ASP A 90 2.69 12.63 0.47
C ASP A 90 2.44 12.08 1.87
N SER A 91 3.16 11.01 2.25
CA SER A 91 3.07 10.46 3.62
C SER A 91 3.25 11.61 4.60
N PRO A 92 2.33 11.78 5.59
CA PRO A 92 2.45 12.87 6.55
C PRO A 92 3.81 12.75 7.23
N VAL A 93 4.58 13.84 7.15
CA VAL A 93 5.89 13.95 7.77
C VAL A 93 5.73 13.61 9.25
N CYS A 94 6.44 12.59 9.73
CA CYS A 94 6.47 12.26 11.15
C CYS A 94 6.73 13.53 11.94
N ALA A 95 5.87 13.84 12.91
CA ALA A 95 6.18 14.75 14.00
C ALA A 95 7.23 14.09 14.91
N GLY A 96 8.45 13.94 14.39
CA GLY A 96 9.62 13.44 15.10
C GLY A 96 10.27 14.58 15.87
N GLY A 97 9.96 14.65 17.17
CA GLY A 97 10.89 15.07 18.22
C GLY A 97 11.43 16.50 18.16
N HIS A 98 10.79 17.41 18.88
CA HIS A 98 11.48 18.57 19.45
C HIS A 98 11.24 18.59 20.95
N LYS A 99 12.21 18.09 21.71
CA LYS A 99 12.74 18.79 22.89
C LYS A 99 14.10 18.22 23.27
#